data_AF-A0A562I5B2-F1
#
_entry.id   AF-A0A562I5B2-F1
#
_cell.length_a   1.000
_cell.length_b   1.000
_cell.length_c   1.000
_cell.angle_alpha   90.00
_cell.angle_beta   90.00
_cell.angle_gamma   90.00
#
_symmetry.space_group_name_H-M   'P 1'
#
loop_
_entity.id
_entity.type
_entity.pdbx_description
1 polymer ?
#
loop_
_entity_poly.entity_id
_entity_poly.type
_entity_poly.pdbx_seq_one_letter_code
_entity_poly.pdbx_strand_id
1 'polypeptide(L)'
;MTANRVEPGEMAATPARPVVRVGAPTERRNPLSADLDLMSTRDVLTVINEADRRVPAAVAAVLDEIAATVDLAVAALRGGSRVHYFGAGTSGRLGVLDAAELAPTFNSPRHWFCAHLAGGPDAMWRAVEDAEDDERGGAAEAADCVREGDLVVGLAASGRTPYVLGALAGSRAQGASTVLLCANPEAEAASSVDVFIGVDTGPEVVTGSTRMKAGTAQKLVLNTFSTAVMVRLGRVYSNLMIDVVATNAKLRGRMISILMEATGCAEEACRSALQEADGDLKTALVSLVSGAGVPAARVALARSADHVRGALALLAPGPAAPSALPTP
;
A
#
# COMPACT_ATOMS: atom_id res chain seq x y z
N MET A 1 -39.92 -51.88 -34.30
CA MET A 1 -38.97 -50.82 -34.71
C MET A 1 -39.63 -49.49 -34.44
N THR A 2 -39.05 -48.67 -33.56
CA THR A 2 -38.78 -47.23 -33.73
C THR A 2 -38.23 -46.73 -32.42
N ALA A 3 -36.90 -46.63 -32.35
CA ALA A 3 -36.18 -45.97 -31.28
C ALA A 3 -36.44 -44.46 -31.39
N ASN A 4 -36.86 -43.83 -30.29
CA ASN A 4 -36.87 -42.37 -30.19
C ASN A 4 -35.41 -41.88 -30.19
N ARG A 5 -34.99 -41.29 -31.30
CA ARG A 5 -33.76 -40.49 -31.37
C ARG A 5 -34.00 -39.21 -30.57
N VAL A 6 -33.19 -39.01 -29.54
CA VAL A 6 -33.00 -37.71 -28.92
C VAL A 6 -32.21 -36.86 -29.91
N GLU A 7 -32.79 -35.75 -30.37
CA GLU A 7 -32.08 -34.78 -31.20
C GLU A 7 -30.98 -34.10 -30.37
N PRO A 8 -29.77 -33.90 -30.93
CA PRO A 8 -28.72 -33.16 -30.26
C PRO A 8 -29.15 -31.69 -30.17
N GLY A 9 -29.27 -31.19 -28.94
CA GLY A 9 -29.56 -29.79 -28.68
C GLY A 9 -28.51 -28.88 -29.31
N GLU A 10 -28.97 -27.82 -29.96
CA GLU A 10 -28.14 -26.69 -30.39
C GLU A 10 -27.30 -26.21 -29.20
N MET A 11 -26.00 -26.46 -29.26
CA MET A 11 -25.06 -25.71 -28.44
C MET A 11 -25.11 -24.26 -28.91
N ALA A 12 -25.79 -23.41 -28.15
CA ALA A 12 -25.77 -21.98 -28.37
C ALA A 12 -24.30 -21.52 -28.44
N ALA A 13 -23.89 -21.02 -29.60
CA ALA A 13 -22.54 -20.52 -29.80
C ALA A 13 -22.28 -19.39 -28.80
N THR A 14 -21.31 -19.59 -27.91
CA THR A 14 -20.83 -18.53 -27.02
C THR A 14 -20.39 -17.36 -27.92
N PRO A 15 -20.90 -16.13 -27.71
CA PRO A 15 -20.54 -15.01 -28.56
C PRO A 15 -19.02 -14.83 -28.56
N ALA A 16 -18.44 -14.70 -29.76
CA ALA A 16 -17.01 -14.51 -29.92
C ALA A 16 -16.58 -13.24 -29.17
N ARG A 17 -15.62 -13.38 -28.27
CA ARG A 17 -15.11 -12.27 -27.47
C ARG A 17 -14.43 -11.23 -28.39
N PRO A 18 -14.57 -9.93 -28.09
CA PRO A 18 -13.90 -8.90 -28.87
C PRO A 18 -12.37 -9.06 -28.76
N VAL A 19 -11.68 -8.95 -29.89
CA VAL A 19 -10.21 -8.95 -29.93
C VAL A 19 -9.73 -7.56 -29.54
N VAL A 20 -9.06 -7.46 -28.40
CA VAL A 20 -8.48 -6.19 -27.91
C VAL A 20 -6.96 -6.22 -28.07
N ARG A 21 -6.39 -5.22 -28.75
CA ARG A 21 -4.93 -4.99 -28.79
C ARG A 21 -4.55 -3.91 -27.80
N VAL A 22 -3.55 -4.18 -26.98
CA VAL A 22 -3.09 -3.27 -25.93
C VAL A 22 -1.89 -2.49 -26.45
N GLY A 23 -2.00 -1.17 -26.52
CA GLY A 23 -0.91 -0.27 -26.88
C GLY A 23 0.06 0.06 -25.75
N ALA A 24 0.17 -0.78 -24.71
CA ALA A 24 0.99 -0.48 -23.53
C ALA A 24 2.48 -0.79 -23.77
N PRO A 25 3.42 -0.02 -23.18
CA PRO A 25 4.84 -0.32 -23.24
C PRO A 25 5.21 -1.76 -22.87
N THR A 26 4.51 -2.34 -21.91
CA THR A 26 4.69 -3.71 -21.39
C THR A 26 4.38 -4.82 -22.41
N GLU A 27 3.64 -4.50 -23.45
CA GLU A 27 3.17 -5.42 -24.50
C GLU A 27 4.06 -5.35 -25.76
N ARG A 28 5.00 -4.40 -25.79
CA ARG A 28 6.03 -4.32 -26.84
C ARG A 28 7.08 -5.42 -26.61
N ARG A 29 7.68 -5.93 -27.68
CA ARG A 29 8.84 -6.82 -27.57
C ARG A 29 10.05 -6.06 -27.03
N ASN A 30 10.79 -6.68 -26.11
CA ASN A 30 12.05 -6.16 -25.62
C ASN A 30 13.20 -6.63 -26.54
N PRO A 31 13.95 -5.72 -27.18
CA PRO A 31 15.02 -6.10 -28.12
C PRO A 31 16.19 -6.83 -27.44
N LEU A 32 16.41 -6.60 -26.14
CA LEU A 32 17.47 -7.26 -25.37
C LEU A 32 17.17 -8.73 -25.05
N SER A 33 15.93 -9.18 -25.26
CA SER A 33 15.48 -10.55 -25.02
C SER A 33 14.84 -11.17 -26.25
N ALA A 34 15.23 -10.72 -27.45
CA ALA A 34 14.67 -11.22 -28.71
C ALA A 34 14.86 -12.73 -28.89
N ASP A 35 16.02 -13.26 -28.46
CA ASP A 35 16.44 -14.66 -28.54
C ASP A 35 16.57 -15.31 -27.15
N LEU A 36 15.72 -14.91 -26.20
CA LEU A 36 15.80 -15.32 -24.79
C LEU A 36 15.82 -16.85 -24.60
N ASP A 37 15.15 -17.59 -25.48
CA ASP A 37 15.05 -19.06 -25.48
C ASP A 37 16.32 -19.77 -25.97
N LEU A 38 17.22 -19.05 -26.66
CA LEU A 38 18.51 -19.56 -27.14
C LEU A 38 19.67 -19.23 -26.19
N MET A 39 19.44 -18.35 -25.22
CA MET A 39 20.44 -17.92 -24.25
C MET A 39 20.81 -19.03 -23.28
N SER A 40 22.05 -19.02 -22.79
CA SER A 40 22.41 -19.85 -21.65
C SER A 40 21.59 -19.44 -20.41
N THR A 41 21.41 -20.35 -19.46
CA THR A 41 20.71 -20.02 -18.20
C THR A 41 21.30 -18.79 -17.51
N ARG A 42 22.63 -18.62 -17.55
CA ARG A 42 23.29 -17.45 -16.94
C ARG A 42 22.91 -16.17 -17.66
N ASP A 43 22.88 -16.17 -18.98
CA ASP A 43 22.55 -14.98 -19.78
C ASP A 43 21.08 -14.60 -19.62
N VAL A 44 20.16 -15.58 -19.57
CA VAL A 44 18.74 -15.35 -19.22
C VAL A 44 18.63 -14.61 -17.89
N LEU A 45 19.32 -15.10 -16.84
CA LEU A 45 19.30 -14.47 -15.52
C LEU A 45 19.92 -13.06 -15.54
N THR A 46 20.99 -12.85 -16.31
CA THR A 46 21.60 -11.53 -16.49
C THR A 46 20.64 -10.55 -17.15
N VAL A 47 19.97 -10.94 -18.25
CA VAL A 47 19.00 -10.08 -18.94
C VAL A 47 17.81 -9.72 -18.04
N ILE A 48 17.33 -10.67 -17.23
CA ILE A 48 16.28 -10.40 -16.23
C ILE A 48 16.76 -9.35 -15.21
N ASN A 49 17.94 -9.56 -14.61
CA ASN A 49 18.48 -8.64 -13.61
C ASN A 49 18.77 -7.22 -14.17
N GLU A 50 19.28 -7.12 -15.40
CA GLU A 50 19.47 -5.86 -16.12
C GLU A 50 18.15 -5.11 -16.34
N ALA A 51 17.07 -5.86 -16.60
CA ALA A 51 15.74 -5.28 -16.73
C ALA A 51 15.21 -4.78 -15.37
N ASP A 52 15.36 -5.56 -14.30
CA ASP A 52 14.89 -5.22 -12.95
C ASP A 52 15.57 -3.96 -12.39
N ARG A 53 16.86 -3.74 -12.72
CA ARG A 53 17.61 -2.56 -12.29
C ARG A 53 17.00 -1.22 -12.70
N ARG A 54 16.14 -1.20 -13.72
CA ARG A 54 15.43 0.01 -14.17
C ARG A 54 14.22 0.36 -13.32
N VAL A 55 13.67 -0.61 -12.59
CA VAL A 55 12.41 -0.44 -11.86
C VAL A 55 12.50 0.64 -10.76
N PRO A 56 13.53 0.69 -9.90
CA PRO A 56 13.62 1.73 -8.87
C PRO A 56 13.67 3.16 -9.45
N ALA A 57 14.36 3.34 -10.58
CA ALA A 57 14.43 4.65 -11.23
C ALA A 57 13.07 5.08 -11.82
N ALA A 58 12.31 4.13 -12.39
CA ALA A 58 10.96 4.38 -12.87
C ALA A 58 10.01 4.77 -11.73
N VAL A 59 10.13 4.12 -10.57
CA VAL A 59 9.36 4.48 -9.37
C VAL A 59 9.78 5.85 -8.83
N ALA A 60 11.08 6.18 -8.87
CA ALA A 60 11.58 7.48 -8.44
C ALA A 60 11.00 8.64 -9.27
N ALA A 61 10.67 8.38 -10.54
CA ALA A 61 10.09 9.38 -11.43
C ALA A 61 8.64 9.75 -11.12
N VAL A 62 7.94 8.98 -10.26
CA VAL A 62 6.52 9.20 -9.90
C VAL A 62 6.33 9.47 -8.40
N LEU A 63 7.37 9.94 -7.71
CA LEU A 63 7.31 10.18 -6.27
C LEU A 63 6.33 11.29 -5.88
N ASP A 64 6.09 12.26 -6.76
CA ASP A 64 5.16 13.37 -6.48
C ASP A 64 3.71 12.88 -6.46
N GLU A 65 3.33 11.99 -7.37
CA GLU A 65 2.01 11.36 -7.40
C GLU A 65 1.84 10.39 -6.22
N ILE A 66 2.89 9.67 -5.84
CA ILE A 66 2.89 8.86 -4.61
C ILE A 66 2.69 9.76 -3.38
N ALA A 67 3.37 10.91 -3.31
CA ALA A 67 3.23 11.85 -2.20
C ALA A 67 1.80 12.42 -2.12
N ALA A 68 1.21 12.81 -3.24
CA ALA A 68 -0.20 13.23 -3.30
C ALA A 68 -1.14 12.13 -2.79
N THR A 69 -0.88 10.87 -3.20
CA THR A 69 -1.66 9.71 -2.74
C THR A 69 -1.51 9.48 -1.23
N VAL A 70 -0.30 9.65 -0.68
CA VAL A 70 -0.06 9.57 0.77
C VAL A 70 -0.86 10.63 1.52
N ASP A 71 -0.89 11.87 1.04
CA ASP A 71 -1.63 12.94 1.70
C ASP A 71 -3.15 12.69 1.69
N LEU A 72 -3.70 12.18 0.58
CA LEU A 72 -5.11 11.74 0.51
C LEU A 72 -5.41 10.61 1.52
N ALA A 73 -4.54 9.59 1.59
CA ALA A 73 -4.72 8.47 2.51
C ALA A 73 -4.65 8.89 3.98
N VAL A 74 -3.71 9.78 4.31
CA VAL A 74 -3.58 10.32 5.68
C VAL A 74 -4.82 11.14 6.05
N ALA A 75 -5.34 11.95 5.14
CA ALA A 75 -6.57 12.70 5.36
C ALA A 75 -7.77 11.77 5.59
N ALA A 76 -7.96 10.76 4.72
CA ALA A 76 -9.03 9.77 4.84
C ALA A 76 -8.98 9.04 6.19
N LEU A 77 -7.82 8.47 6.55
CA LEU A 77 -7.67 7.69 7.78
C LEU A 77 -7.83 8.55 9.04
N ARG A 78 -7.39 9.82 9.02
CA ARG A 78 -7.64 10.76 10.13
C ARG A 78 -9.11 11.17 10.23
N GLY A 79 -9.83 11.21 9.11
CA GLY A 79 -11.27 11.42 9.05
C GLY A 79 -12.11 10.22 9.50
N GLY A 80 -11.48 9.07 9.77
CA GLY A 80 -12.17 7.82 10.12
C GLY A 80 -12.59 6.97 8.92
N SER A 81 -12.21 7.37 7.71
CA SER A 81 -12.40 6.64 6.46
C SER A 81 -11.29 5.60 6.25
N ARG A 82 -11.30 4.91 5.11
CA ARG A 82 -10.46 3.75 4.79
C ARG A 82 -9.73 3.92 3.46
N VAL A 83 -8.73 3.07 3.25
CA VAL A 83 -8.02 2.90 1.98
C VAL A 83 -8.41 1.55 1.39
N HIS A 84 -8.85 1.54 0.13
CA HIS A 84 -9.24 0.35 -0.59
C HIS A 84 -8.28 0.08 -1.75
N TYR A 85 -7.81 -1.16 -1.89
CA TYR A 85 -7.07 -1.62 -3.05
C TYR A 85 -7.98 -2.50 -3.89
N PHE A 86 -8.16 -2.17 -5.17
CA PHE A 86 -8.89 -3.02 -6.12
C PHE A 86 -7.93 -3.51 -7.19
N GLY A 87 -7.84 -4.82 -7.40
CA GLY A 87 -6.96 -5.37 -8.43
C GLY A 87 -7.33 -6.77 -8.87
N ALA A 88 -6.79 -7.18 -10.00
CA ALA A 88 -6.90 -8.54 -10.50
C ALA A 88 -5.51 -9.20 -10.61
N GLY A 89 -5.47 -10.54 -10.64
CA GLY A 89 -4.25 -11.30 -10.87
C GLY A 89 -3.10 -10.88 -9.96
N THR A 90 -1.92 -10.66 -10.53
CA THR A 90 -0.72 -10.23 -9.77
C THR A 90 -0.93 -8.91 -9.04
N SER A 91 -1.56 -7.92 -9.69
CA SER A 91 -1.77 -6.59 -9.10
C SER A 91 -2.65 -6.65 -7.85
N GLY A 92 -3.76 -7.39 -7.89
CA GLY A 92 -4.61 -7.60 -6.72
C GLY A 92 -3.91 -8.36 -5.59
N ARG A 93 -3.13 -9.41 -5.91
CA ARG A 93 -2.34 -10.15 -4.91
C ARG A 93 -1.30 -9.28 -4.20
N LEU A 94 -0.68 -8.34 -4.93
CA LEU A 94 0.25 -7.38 -4.33
C LEU A 94 -0.46 -6.40 -3.39
N GLY A 95 -1.68 -5.97 -3.72
CA GLY A 95 -2.51 -5.18 -2.81
C GLY A 95 -2.86 -5.94 -1.53
N VAL A 96 -3.22 -7.23 -1.64
CA VAL A 96 -3.46 -8.11 -0.48
C VAL A 96 -2.21 -8.24 0.38
N LEU A 97 -1.04 -8.44 -0.24
CA LEU A 97 0.24 -8.58 0.46
C LEU A 97 0.56 -7.32 1.29
N ASP A 98 0.51 -6.14 0.67
CA ASP A 98 0.79 -4.87 1.35
C ASP A 98 -0.16 -4.65 2.54
N ALA A 99 -1.48 -4.78 2.32
CA ALA A 99 -2.48 -4.60 3.38
C ALA A 99 -2.28 -5.58 4.55
N ALA A 100 -1.92 -6.84 4.28
CA ALA A 100 -1.70 -7.86 5.29
C ALA A 100 -0.48 -7.55 6.19
N GLU A 101 0.54 -6.88 5.66
CA GLU A 101 1.79 -6.56 6.36
C GLU A 101 1.65 -5.35 7.30
N LEU A 102 0.63 -4.50 7.13
CA LEU A 102 0.48 -3.27 7.93
C LEU A 102 0.13 -3.52 9.40
N ALA A 103 -0.71 -4.51 9.69
CA ALA A 103 -1.05 -4.86 11.07
C ALA A 103 0.16 -5.37 11.88
N PRO A 104 0.96 -6.36 11.43
CA PRO A 104 2.13 -6.80 12.19
C PRO A 104 3.28 -5.79 12.20
N THR A 105 3.35 -4.88 11.22
CA THR A 105 4.44 -3.89 11.12
C THR A 105 4.15 -2.62 11.90
N PHE A 106 2.95 -2.06 11.79
CA PHE A 106 2.63 -0.73 12.33
C PHE A 106 1.51 -0.76 13.37
N ASN A 107 1.08 -1.96 13.80
CA ASN A 107 -0.10 -2.15 14.63
C ASN A 107 -1.33 -1.42 14.03
N SER A 108 -1.40 -1.40 12.70
CA SER A 108 -2.51 -0.76 12.00
C SER A 108 -3.80 -1.55 12.25
N PRO A 109 -4.94 -0.89 12.55
CA PRO A 109 -6.24 -1.52 12.50
C PRO A 109 -6.47 -2.20 11.15
N ARG A 110 -6.95 -3.45 11.18
CA ARG A 110 -7.12 -4.28 9.97
C ARG A 110 -8.09 -3.69 8.93
N HIS A 111 -8.98 -2.79 9.36
CA HIS A 111 -9.97 -2.15 8.49
C HIS A 111 -9.46 -0.86 7.83
N TRP A 112 -8.26 -0.39 8.17
CA TRP A 112 -7.69 0.82 7.54
C TRP A 112 -7.35 0.59 6.06
N PHE A 113 -6.87 -0.61 5.73
CA PHE A 113 -6.51 -1.01 4.37
C PHE A 113 -7.28 -2.27 4.00
N CYS A 114 -8.15 -2.17 3.00
CA CYS A 114 -9.00 -3.25 2.53
C CYS A 114 -8.62 -3.63 1.10
N ALA A 115 -8.18 -4.88 0.89
CA ALA A 115 -7.81 -5.36 -0.44
C ALA A 115 -8.92 -6.23 -1.05
N HIS A 116 -9.33 -5.88 -2.27
CA HIS A 116 -10.36 -6.51 -3.08
C HIS A 116 -9.70 -7.12 -4.31
N LEU A 117 -9.81 -8.44 -4.42
CA LEU A 117 -9.19 -9.23 -5.47
C LEU A 117 -10.28 -9.76 -6.38
N ALA A 118 -10.21 -9.41 -7.67
CA ALA A 118 -11.12 -9.95 -8.67
C ALA A 118 -11.12 -11.49 -8.64
N GLY A 119 -12.32 -12.09 -8.53
CA GLY A 119 -12.49 -13.53 -8.36
C GLY A 119 -12.47 -14.00 -6.90
N GLY A 120 -12.36 -13.08 -5.94
CA GLY A 120 -12.45 -13.34 -4.51
C GLY A 120 -11.22 -14.00 -3.89
N PRO A 121 -11.32 -14.51 -2.64
CA PRO A 121 -10.19 -15.07 -1.90
C PRO A 121 -9.48 -16.24 -2.60
N ASP A 122 -10.23 -17.05 -3.37
CA ASP A 122 -9.69 -18.18 -4.13
C ASP A 122 -8.69 -17.74 -5.22
N ALA A 123 -8.86 -16.52 -5.74
CA ALA A 123 -7.96 -15.94 -6.73
C ALA A 123 -6.53 -15.69 -6.19
N MET A 124 -6.35 -15.74 -4.86
CA MET A 124 -5.04 -15.68 -4.23
C MET A 124 -4.16 -16.87 -4.67
N TRP A 125 -4.76 -18.05 -4.84
CA TRP A 125 -4.04 -19.30 -5.07
C TRP A 125 -4.16 -19.80 -6.52
N ARG A 126 -5.25 -19.43 -7.20
CA ARG A 126 -5.55 -19.87 -8.57
C ARG A 126 -5.89 -18.66 -9.43
N ALA A 127 -5.56 -18.69 -10.72
CA ALA A 127 -6.12 -17.70 -11.63
C ALA A 127 -7.61 -18.02 -11.82
N VAL A 128 -8.45 -16.99 -11.69
CA VAL A 128 -9.87 -17.08 -12.00
C VAL A 128 -10.05 -16.42 -13.36
N GLU A 129 -10.41 -17.20 -14.37
CA GLU A 129 -10.67 -16.69 -15.71
C GLU A 129 -11.85 -15.70 -15.68
N ASP A 130 -11.79 -14.69 -16.55
CA ASP A 130 -12.84 -13.66 -16.77
C ASP A 130 -13.12 -12.69 -15.62
N ALA A 131 -12.64 -12.94 -14.40
CA ALA A 131 -12.86 -12.05 -13.26
C ALA A 131 -12.31 -10.64 -13.49
N GLU A 132 -11.21 -10.51 -14.24
CA GLU A 132 -10.62 -9.21 -14.56
C GLU A 132 -11.42 -8.39 -15.58
N ASP A 133 -12.24 -9.08 -16.40
CA ASP A 133 -13.07 -8.49 -17.44
C ASP A 133 -14.46 -8.06 -16.92
N ASP A 134 -14.79 -8.34 -15.66
CA ASP A 134 -16.09 -8.00 -15.06
C ASP A 134 -16.12 -6.57 -14.49
N GLU A 135 -16.31 -5.58 -15.37
CA GLU A 135 -16.47 -4.17 -15.00
C GLU A 135 -17.63 -3.94 -14.01
N ARG A 136 -18.75 -4.62 -14.22
CA ARG A 136 -19.95 -4.48 -13.37
C ARG A 136 -19.71 -5.07 -11.99
N GLY A 137 -19.00 -6.20 -11.91
CA GLY A 137 -18.58 -6.81 -10.66
C GLY A 137 -17.72 -5.87 -9.82
N GLY A 138 -16.74 -5.21 -10.44
CA GLY A 138 -15.92 -4.21 -9.75
C GLY A 138 -16.72 -3.02 -9.23
N ALA A 139 -17.63 -2.49 -10.04
CA ALA A 139 -18.52 -1.40 -9.63
C ALA A 139 -19.48 -1.80 -8.50
N ALA A 140 -20.02 -3.01 -8.54
CA ALA A 140 -20.90 -3.54 -7.50
C ALA A 140 -20.18 -3.74 -6.17
N GLU A 141 -18.98 -4.34 -6.18
CA GLU A 141 -18.18 -4.52 -4.98
C GLU A 141 -17.76 -3.18 -4.35
N ALA A 142 -17.42 -2.19 -5.19
CA ALA A 142 -17.19 -0.83 -4.74
C ALA A 142 -18.44 -0.18 -4.10
N ALA A 143 -19.62 -0.38 -4.68
CA ALA A 143 -20.88 0.11 -4.12
C ALA A 143 -21.19 -0.48 -2.72
N ASP A 144 -20.82 -1.75 -2.50
CA ASP A 144 -21.07 -2.41 -1.23
C ASP A 144 -20.15 -1.93 -0.10
N CYS A 145 -18.86 -1.72 -0.40
CA CYS A 145 -17.84 -1.53 0.63
C CYS A 145 -17.27 -0.11 0.76
N VAL A 146 -17.31 0.72 -0.29
CA VAL A 146 -16.71 2.07 -0.29
C VAL A 146 -17.71 3.09 0.23
N ARG A 147 -17.23 4.10 0.95
CA ARG A 147 -18.01 5.22 1.49
C ARG A 147 -17.38 6.55 1.12
N GLU A 148 -18.14 7.63 1.29
CA GLU A 148 -17.64 9.00 1.10
C GLU A 148 -16.40 9.25 1.98
N GLY A 149 -15.39 9.91 1.40
CA GLY A 149 -14.12 10.20 2.09
C GLY A 149 -13.11 9.05 2.12
N ASP A 150 -13.47 7.84 1.66
CA ASP A 150 -12.50 6.77 1.43
C ASP A 150 -11.53 7.14 0.29
N LEU A 151 -10.35 6.50 0.30
CA LEU A 151 -9.41 6.50 -0.81
C LEU A 151 -9.46 5.14 -1.51
N VAL A 152 -9.59 5.13 -2.83
CA VAL A 152 -9.59 3.90 -3.63
C VAL A 152 -8.42 3.92 -4.61
N VAL A 153 -7.54 2.92 -4.49
CA VAL A 153 -6.38 2.72 -5.37
C VAL A 153 -6.63 1.49 -6.25
N GLY A 154 -6.81 1.73 -7.54
CA GLY A 154 -6.91 0.70 -8.57
C GLY A 154 -5.54 0.22 -9.03
N LEU A 155 -5.33 -1.09 -9.03
CA LEU A 155 -4.07 -1.75 -9.35
C LEU A 155 -4.23 -2.56 -10.64
N ALA A 156 -3.68 -2.06 -11.75
CA ALA A 156 -3.76 -2.74 -13.04
C ALA A 156 -2.50 -2.46 -13.85
N ALA A 157 -1.64 -3.46 -14.09
CA ALA A 157 -0.41 -3.24 -14.86
C ALA A 157 -0.67 -2.61 -16.24
N SER A 158 -1.74 -3.02 -16.92
CA SER A 158 -2.13 -2.51 -18.24
C SER A 158 -2.77 -1.11 -18.21
N GLY A 159 -3.26 -0.67 -17.05
CA GLY A 159 -4.04 0.56 -16.88
C GLY A 159 -5.47 0.50 -17.43
N ARG A 160 -5.95 -0.68 -17.87
CA ARG A 160 -7.24 -0.83 -18.57
C ARG A 160 -8.10 -2.00 -18.09
N THR A 161 -7.76 -2.64 -16.97
CA THR A 161 -8.47 -3.82 -16.47
C THR A 161 -9.92 -3.47 -16.10
N PRO A 162 -10.95 -4.04 -16.77
CA PRO A 162 -12.34 -3.62 -16.59
C PRO A 162 -12.84 -3.66 -15.15
N TYR A 163 -12.59 -4.74 -14.40
CA TYR A 163 -12.95 -4.83 -12.97
C TYR A 163 -12.42 -3.63 -12.15
N VAL A 164 -11.15 -3.25 -12.39
CA VAL A 164 -10.51 -2.14 -11.67
C VAL A 164 -11.11 -0.79 -12.09
N LEU A 165 -11.33 -0.59 -13.39
CA LEU A 165 -11.92 0.65 -13.89
C LEU A 165 -13.37 0.84 -13.42
N GLY A 166 -14.16 -0.24 -13.39
CA GLY A 166 -15.52 -0.24 -12.86
C GLY A 166 -15.55 0.10 -11.37
N ALA A 167 -14.64 -0.47 -10.58
CA ALA A 167 -14.49 -0.13 -9.16
C ALA A 167 -14.16 1.36 -8.97
N LEU A 168 -13.16 1.89 -9.69
CA LEU A 168 -12.77 3.30 -9.61
C LEU A 168 -13.93 4.23 -9.98
N ALA A 169 -14.65 3.95 -11.07
CA ALA A 169 -15.79 4.76 -11.49
C ALA A 169 -16.91 4.72 -10.43
N GLY A 170 -17.24 3.54 -9.90
CA GLY A 170 -18.25 3.37 -8.85
C GLY A 170 -17.87 4.04 -7.53
N SER A 171 -16.58 4.01 -7.15
CA SER A 171 -16.08 4.70 -5.95
C SER A 171 -16.14 6.21 -6.10
N ARG A 172 -15.75 6.76 -7.25
CA ARG A 172 -15.83 8.20 -7.52
C ARG A 172 -17.26 8.72 -7.43
N ALA A 173 -18.22 7.96 -7.97
CA ALA A 173 -19.64 8.32 -7.89
C ALA A 173 -20.18 8.37 -6.43
N GLN A 174 -19.51 7.70 -5.49
CA GLN A 174 -19.83 7.71 -4.05
C GLN A 174 -19.05 8.76 -3.25
N GLY A 175 -18.26 9.62 -3.90
CA GLY A 175 -17.48 10.67 -3.23
C GLY A 175 -16.16 10.20 -2.61
N ALA A 176 -15.65 9.02 -3.03
CA ALA A 176 -14.30 8.60 -2.69
C ALA A 176 -13.26 9.24 -3.63
N SER A 177 -12.07 9.51 -3.12
CA SER A 177 -10.93 9.90 -3.96
C SER A 177 -10.37 8.68 -4.68
N THR A 178 -9.99 8.82 -5.94
CA THR A 178 -9.56 7.68 -6.77
C THR A 178 -8.14 7.82 -7.31
N VAL A 179 -7.41 6.71 -7.30
CA VAL A 179 -6.03 6.61 -7.78
C VAL A 179 -5.90 5.41 -8.70
N LEU A 180 -5.22 5.56 -9.84
CA LEU A 180 -4.86 4.44 -10.70
C LEU A 180 -3.35 4.24 -10.71
N LEU A 181 -2.89 3.05 -10.32
CA LEU A 181 -1.50 2.62 -10.40
C LEU A 181 -1.33 1.56 -11.49
N CYS A 182 -0.55 1.90 -12.52
CA CYS A 182 -0.27 1.02 -13.66
C CYS A 182 1.17 1.13 -14.15
N ALA A 183 1.54 0.25 -15.08
CA ALA A 183 2.83 0.27 -15.77
C ALA A 183 2.72 0.83 -17.20
N ASN A 184 1.62 1.53 -17.49
CA ASN A 184 1.37 2.19 -18.76
C ASN A 184 1.24 3.71 -18.54
N PRO A 185 2.31 4.50 -18.73
CA PRO A 185 2.25 5.96 -18.55
C PRO A 185 1.26 6.66 -19.49
N GLU A 186 0.81 5.99 -20.55
CA GLU A 186 -0.13 6.51 -21.56
C GLU A 186 -1.53 5.87 -21.41
N ALA A 187 -1.88 5.36 -20.22
CA ALA A 187 -3.19 4.77 -19.99
C ALA A 187 -4.32 5.80 -20.21
N GLU A 188 -5.29 5.45 -21.07
CA GLU A 188 -6.45 6.32 -21.36
C GLU A 188 -7.26 6.68 -20.11
N ALA A 189 -7.28 5.78 -19.11
CA ALA A 189 -7.93 5.99 -17.82
C ALA A 189 -7.22 7.00 -16.91
N ALA A 190 -6.07 7.57 -17.31
CA ALA A 190 -5.36 8.57 -16.51
C ALA A 190 -6.25 9.79 -16.18
N SER A 191 -7.12 10.21 -17.11
CA SER A 191 -8.00 11.37 -16.91
C SER A 191 -9.29 11.06 -16.13
N SER A 192 -9.55 9.80 -15.76
CA SER A 192 -10.77 9.40 -15.04
C SER A 192 -10.58 9.24 -13.53
N VAL A 193 -9.37 9.50 -13.02
CA VAL A 193 -9.00 9.40 -11.60
C VAL A 193 -8.44 10.72 -11.06
N ASP A 194 -8.44 10.91 -9.74
CA ASP A 194 -7.90 12.10 -9.10
C ASP A 194 -6.36 12.12 -9.10
N VAL A 195 -5.72 10.95 -8.95
CA VAL A 195 -4.27 10.80 -9.06
C VAL A 195 -3.94 9.62 -9.97
N PHE A 196 -3.06 9.86 -10.95
CA PHE A 196 -2.60 8.83 -11.88
C PHE A 196 -1.13 8.52 -11.64
N ILE A 197 -0.79 7.27 -11.30
CA ILE A 197 0.57 6.79 -11.11
C ILE A 197 0.91 5.84 -12.27
N GLY A 198 1.43 6.40 -13.35
CA GLY A 198 1.86 5.66 -14.55
C GLY A 198 3.35 5.37 -14.54
N VAL A 199 3.75 4.20 -14.03
CA VAL A 199 5.18 3.84 -13.91
C VAL A 199 5.72 3.30 -15.24
N ASP A 200 6.61 4.03 -15.92
CA ASP A 200 7.23 3.54 -17.16
C ASP A 200 8.31 2.49 -16.90
N THR A 201 7.91 1.21 -16.84
CA THR A 201 8.86 0.10 -16.71
C THR A 201 9.39 -0.40 -18.07
N GLY A 202 8.84 0.10 -19.18
CA GLY A 202 9.13 -0.36 -20.54
C GLY A 202 8.70 -1.82 -20.83
N PRO A 203 9.17 -2.41 -21.95
CA PRO A 203 8.79 -3.76 -22.35
C PRO A 203 9.34 -4.82 -21.40
N GLU A 204 8.55 -5.86 -21.13
CA GLU A 204 8.96 -6.97 -20.28
C GLU A 204 9.97 -7.90 -20.97
N VAL A 205 10.78 -8.63 -20.18
CA VAL A 205 11.76 -9.59 -20.73
C VAL A 205 11.04 -10.72 -21.48
N VAL A 206 9.96 -11.23 -20.90
CA VAL A 206 8.96 -12.02 -21.62
C VAL A 206 7.80 -11.09 -21.97
N THR A 207 7.57 -10.86 -23.26
CA THR A 207 6.53 -9.93 -23.76
C THR A 207 5.19 -10.18 -23.07
N GLY A 208 4.59 -9.12 -22.50
CA GLY A 208 3.30 -9.19 -21.79
C GLY A 208 3.36 -9.82 -20.38
N SER A 209 4.50 -10.34 -19.92
CA SER A 209 4.62 -10.94 -18.58
C SER A 209 4.76 -9.87 -17.48
N THR A 210 3.71 -9.09 -17.28
CA THR A 210 3.65 -7.96 -16.32
C THR A 210 3.79 -8.38 -14.86
N ARG A 211 3.78 -9.68 -14.54
CA ARG A 211 4.17 -10.17 -13.21
C ARG A 211 5.65 -9.91 -12.86
N MET A 212 6.45 -9.49 -13.84
CA MET A 212 7.88 -9.18 -13.71
C MET A 212 8.08 -7.73 -13.28
N LYS A 213 8.58 -6.85 -14.15
CA LYS A 213 8.95 -5.48 -13.75
C LYS A 213 7.75 -4.66 -13.33
N ALA A 214 6.63 -4.73 -14.04
CA ALA A 214 5.42 -4.02 -13.67
C ALA A 214 4.92 -4.43 -12.27
N GLY A 215 4.90 -5.73 -11.96
CA GLY A 215 4.60 -6.24 -10.63
C GLY A 215 5.60 -5.76 -9.56
N THR A 216 6.91 -5.81 -9.86
CA THR A 216 7.95 -5.28 -8.95
C THR A 216 7.75 -3.78 -8.69
N ALA A 217 7.46 -2.98 -9.73
CA ALA A 217 7.17 -1.56 -9.60
C ALA A 217 5.95 -1.32 -8.70
N GLN A 218 4.85 -2.04 -8.93
CA GLN A 218 3.66 -1.96 -8.09
C GLN A 218 3.97 -2.28 -6.62
N LYS A 219 4.76 -3.32 -6.35
CA LYS A 219 5.19 -3.65 -4.99
C LYS A 219 5.97 -2.50 -4.34
N LEU A 220 6.94 -1.93 -5.06
CA LEU A 220 7.75 -0.82 -4.54
C LEU A 220 6.86 0.39 -4.25
N VAL A 221 5.97 0.76 -5.18
CA VAL A 221 5.03 1.86 -4.97
C VAL A 221 4.13 1.62 -3.77
N LEU A 222 3.51 0.43 -3.65
CA LEU A 222 2.63 0.09 -2.54
C LEU A 222 3.35 0.16 -1.20
N ASN A 223 4.54 -0.44 -1.08
CA ASN A 223 5.30 -0.40 0.17
C ASN A 223 5.78 1.02 0.51
N THR A 224 6.21 1.81 -0.47
CA THR A 224 6.58 3.22 -0.27
C THR A 224 5.37 4.03 0.20
N PHE A 225 4.23 3.88 -0.47
CA PHE A 225 2.97 4.54 -0.14
C PHE A 225 2.50 4.19 1.27
N SER A 226 2.30 2.91 1.56
CA SER A 226 1.71 2.44 2.82
C SER A 226 2.64 2.71 4.02
N THR A 227 3.96 2.57 3.84
CA THR A 227 4.94 2.97 4.86
C THR A 227 4.92 4.47 5.11
N ALA A 228 4.89 5.30 4.06
CA ALA A 228 4.84 6.74 4.21
C ALA A 228 3.56 7.20 4.91
N VAL A 229 2.41 6.60 4.61
CA VAL A 229 1.16 6.83 5.35
C VAL A 229 1.35 6.54 6.84
N MET A 230 1.93 5.39 7.21
CA MET A 230 2.14 5.03 8.61
C MET A 230 3.15 5.94 9.33
N VAL A 231 4.18 6.43 8.63
CA VAL A 231 5.09 7.47 9.14
C VAL A 231 4.33 8.76 9.42
N ARG A 232 3.49 9.21 8.48
CA ARG A 232 2.67 10.43 8.61
C ARG A 232 1.55 10.31 9.64
N LEU A 233 1.18 9.09 10.03
CA LEU A 233 0.26 8.78 11.14
C LEU A 233 0.97 8.52 12.48
N GLY A 234 2.29 8.77 12.56
CA GLY A 234 3.01 8.72 13.84
C GLY A 234 3.34 7.32 14.35
N ARG A 235 3.31 6.30 13.47
CA ARG A 235 3.67 4.91 13.84
C ARG A 235 5.20 4.67 13.89
N VAL A 236 5.98 5.67 13.50
CA VAL A 236 7.45 5.64 13.41
C VAL A 236 8.05 6.85 14.14
N TYR A 237 9.15 6.64 14.86
CA TYR A 237 9.98 7.70 15.44
C TYR A 237 11.42 7.53 14.97
N SER A 238 12.01 8.59 14.41
CA SER A 238 13.25 8.45 13.64
C SER A 238 13.04 7.42 12.52
N ASN A 239 13.78 6.31 12.54
CA ASN A 239 13.61 5.14 11.69
C ASN A 239 13.17 3.89 12.49
N LEU A 240 12.68 4.08 13.72
CA LEU A 240 12.25 3.02 14.62
C LEU A 240 10.73 2.83 14.56
N MET A 241 10.32 1.59 14.36
CA MET A 241 8.92 1.14 14.43
C MET A 241 8.47 1.12 15.89
N ILE A 242 7.75 2.16 16.32
CA ILE A 242 7.41 2.40 17.73
C ILE A 242 5.98 2.03 18.10
N ASP A 243 5.21 1.51 17.14
CA ASP A 243 3.83 1.07 17.35
C ASP A 243 3.75 -0.46 17.20
N VAL A 244 4.34 -1.15 18.17
CA VAL A 244 4.42 -2.61 18.21
C VAL A 244 3.53 -3.10 19.34
N VAL A 245 2.74 -4.16 19.11
CA VAL A 245 2.00 -4.84 20.19
C VAL A 245 2.78 -6.04 20.67
N ALA A 246 3.25 -6.01 21.90
CA ALA A 246 4.01 -7.12 22.47
C ALA A 246 3.11 -8.25 22.97
N THR A 247 2.66 -9.10 22.06
CA THR A 247 1.87 -10.32 22.39
C THR A 247 2.71 -11.47 22.94
N ASN A 248 4.04 -11.38 22.90
CA ASN A 248 4.95 -12.42 23.38
C ASN A 248 6.26 -11.84 23.93
N ALA A 249 7.05 -12.70 24.61
CA ALA A 249 8.31 -12.30 25.25
C ALA A 249 9.34 -11.71 24.26
N LYS A 250 9.41 -12.23 23.03
CA LYS A 250 10.31 -11.70 21.99
C LYS A 250 9.95 -10.26 21.62
N LEU A 251 8.67 -9.95 21.47
CA LEU A 251 8.20 -8.61 21.15
C LEU A 251 8.41 -7.63 22.32
N ARG A 252 8.31 -8.09 23.57
CA ARG A 252 8.70 -7.28 24.75
C ARG A 252 10.19 -6.94 24.74
N GLY A 253 11.05 -7.92 24.44
CA GLY A 253 12.49 -7.67 24.28
C GLY A 253 12.77 -6.63 23.19
N ARG A 254 12.07 -6.71 22.06
CA ARG A 254 12.20 -5.73 20.98
C ARG A 254 11.81 -4.31 21.40
N MET A 255 10.73 -4.14 22.17
CA MET A 255 10.34 -2.82 22.70
C MET A 255 11.45 -2.21 23.56
N ILE A 256 12.06 -3.01 24.44
CA ILE A 256 13.15 -2.55 25.30
C ILE A 256 14.36 -2.14 24.44
N SER A 257 14.75 -2.94 23.45
CA SER A 257 15.83 -2.58 22.53
C SER A 257 15.55 -1.27 21.77
N ILE A 258 14.29 -1.05 21.35
CA ILE A 258 13.88 0.19 20.69
C ILE A 258 14.02 1.38 21.64
N LEU A 259 13.58 1.25 22.91
CA LEU A 259 13.73 2.30 23.91
C LEU A 259 15.22 2.62 24.14
N MET A 260 16.05 1.61 24.35
CA MET A 260 17.49 1.81 24.55
C MET A 260 18.14 2.54 23.38
N GLU A 261 17.83 2.14 22.14
CA GLU A 261 18.36 2.81 20.94
C GLU A 261 17.84 4.25 20.81
N ALA A 262 16.56 4.47 21.11
CA ALA A 262 15.92 5.77 20.94
C ALA A 262 16.31 6.79 22.02
N THR A 263 16.68 6.34 23.21
CA THR A 263 16.92 7.21 24.39
C THR A 263 18.35 7.16 24.91
N GLY A 264 19.12 6.13 24.59
CA GLY A 264 20.43 5.86 25.19
C GLY A 264 20.37 5.39 26.65
N CYS A 265 19.17 5.14 27.21
CA CYS A 265 19.02 4.69 28.59
C CYS A 265 19.44 3.22 28.76
N ALA A 266 19.81 2.86 29.99
CA ALA A 266 20.07 1.47 30.36
C ALA A 266 18.79 0.61 30.29
N GLU A 267 18.96 -0.70 30.11
CA GLU A 267 17.86 -1.66 29.99
C GLU A 267 16.87 -1.57 31.15
N GLU A 268 17.37 -1.44 32.39
CA GLU A 268 16.53 -1.38 33.59
C GLU A 268 15.60 -0.15 33.61
N ALA A 269 16.12 1.02 33.21
CA ALA A 269 15.30 2.23 33.09
C ALA A 269 14.24 2.07 32.00
N CYS A 270 14.59 1.44 30.87
CA CYS A 270 13.64 1.16 29.79
C CYS A 270 12.55 0.18 30.23
N ARG A 271 12.90 -0.84 31.01
CA ARG A 271 11.94 -1.81 31.59
C ARG A 271 10.97 -1.13 32.55
N SER A 272 11.46 -0.30 33.48
CA SER A 272 10.61 0.43 34.43
C SER A 272 9.65 1.35 33.69
N ALA A 273 10.15 2.17 32.77
CA ALA A 273 9.30 3.10 32.01
C ALA A 273 8.25 2.38 31.16
N LEU A 274 8.61 1.24 30.54
CA LEU A 274 7.65 0.45 29.78
C LEU A 274 6.58 -0.18 30.69
N GLN A 275 6.96 -0.63 31.89
CA GLN A 275 6.02 -1.16 32.88
C GLN A 275 5.08 -0.07 33.40
N GLU A 276 5.60 1.10 33.75
CA GLU A 276 4.81 2.26 34.19
C GLU A 276 3.86 2.77 33.10
N ALA A 277 4.24 2.59 31.83
CA ALA A 277 3.41 2.91 30.68
C ALA A 277 2.43 1.79 30.29
N ASP A 278 2.26 0.75 31.12
CA ASP A 278 1.38 -0.40 30.86
C ASP A 278 1.71 -1.13 29.53
N GLY A 279 2.98 -1.14 29.14
CA GLY A 279 3.46 -1.70 27.87
C GLY A 279 3.30 -0.78 26.66
N ASP A 280 2.85 0.46 26.83
CA ASP A 280 2.75 1.45 25.75
C ASP A 280 4.13 2.04 25.41
N LEU A 281 4.67 1.62 24.27
CA LEU A 281 6.03 1.98 23.84
C LEU A 281 6.19 3.49 23.59
N LYS A 282 5.19 4.16 22.99
CA LYS A 282 5.26 5.59 22.68
C LYS A 282 5.28 6.44 23.95
N THR A 283 4.42 6.08 24.90
CA THR A 283 4.32 6.75 26.20
C THR A 283 5.62 6.57 26.98
N ALA A 284 6.15 5.35 27.05
CA ALA A 284 7.45 5.08 27.69
C ALA A 284 8.58 5.89 27.02
N LEU A 285 8.59 5.94 25.68
CA LEU A 285 9.58 6.70 24.92
C LEU A 285 9.50 8.20 25.21
N VAL A 286 8.31 8.80 25.16
CA VAL A 286 8.13 10.23 25.45
C VAL A 286 8.51 10.54 26.91
N SER A 287 8.13 9.68 27.85
CA SER A 287 8.48 9.79 29.26
C SER A 287 10.00 9.84 29.44
N LEU A 288 10.72 8.84 28.90
CA LEU A 288 12.18 8.74 29.00
C LEU A 288 12.91 9.92 28.34
N VAL A 289 12.49 10.35 27.14
CA VAL A 289 13.17 11.42 26.40
C VAL A 289 12.90 12.80 27.01
N SER A 290 11.69 13.05 27.51
CA SER A 290 11.33 14.35 28.10
C SER A 290 11.66 14.49 29.58
N GLY A 291 11.82 13.36 30.29
CA GLY A 291 11.86 13.32 31.75
C GLY A 291 10.51 13.57 32.42
N ALA A 292 9.43 13.75 31.66
CA ALA A 292 8.09 13.91 32.20
C ALA A 292 7.50 12.56 32.61
N GLY A 293 6.71 12.53 33.68
CA GLY A 293 6.03 11.29 34.10
C GLY A 293 5.04 10.77 33.05
N VAL A 294 4.75 9.47 33.09
CA VAL A 294 3.82 8.76 32.19
C VAL A 294 2.48 9.49 31.96
N PRO A 295 1.78 10.04 32.99
CA PRO A 295 0.54 10.77 32.77
C PRO A 295 0.69 11.99 31.85
N ALA A 296 1.77 12.77 32.02
CA ALA A 296 2.05 13.94 31.18
C ALA A 296 2.41 13.52 29.75
N ALA A 297 3.19 12.45 29.59
CA ALA A 297 3.52 11.87 28.30
C ALA A 297 2.27 11.41 27.52
N ARG A 298 1.32 10.72 28.18
CA ARG A 298 0.04 10.31 27.56
C ARG A 298 -0.79 11.51 27.09
N VAL A 299 -0.89 12.56 27.92
CA VAL A 299 -1.61 13.78 27.56
C VAL A 299 -0.95 14.49 26.37
N ALA A 300 0.39 14.56 26.34
CA ALA A 300 1.12 15.18 25.24
C ALA A 300 0.95 14.39 23.92
N LEU A 301 0.96 13.05 23.96
CA LEU A 301 0.68 12.20 22.81
C LEU A 301 -0.74 12.41 22.27
N ALA A 302 -1.75 12.41 23.15
CA ALA A 302 -3.13 12.66 22.74
C ALA A 302 -3.30 14.03 22.06
N ARG A 303 -2.63 15.07 22.56
CA ARG A 303 -2.65 16.43 21.98
C ARG A 303 -1.85 16.60 20.70
N SER A 304 -1.02 15.63 20.34
CA SER A 304 -0.14 15.68 19.16
C SER A 304 -0.51 14.64 18.10
N ALA A 305 -1.76 14.15 18.12
CA ALA A 305 -2.22 13.08 17.23
C ALA A 305 -1.28 11.86 17.25
N ASP A 306 -0.80 11.51 18.45
CA ASP A 306 0.06 10.36 18.72
C ASP A 306 1.46 10.43 18.06
N HIS A 307 1.90 11.62 17.65
CA HIS A 307 3.26 11.86 17.17
C HIS A 307 4.22 12.15 18.32
N VAL A 308 5.18 11.24 18.54
CA VAL A 308 6.22 11.36 19.58
C VAL A 308 6.95 12.71 19.54
N ARG A 309 7.41 13.18 18.37
CA ARG A 309 8.10 14.48 18.28
C ARG A 309 7.18 15.66 18.61
N GLY A 310 5.90 15.57 18.28
CA GLY A 310 4.90 16.57 18.65
C GLY A 310 4.67 16.59 20.16
N ALA A 311 4.56 15.42 20.79
CA ALA A 311 4.44 15.28 22.23
C ALA A 311 5.66 15.86 22.97
N LEU A 312 6.87 15.58 22.49
CA LEU A 312 8.11 16.13 23.06
C LEU A 312 8.16 17.65 22.95
N ALA A 313 7.72 18.23 21.83
CA ALA A 313 7.65 19.69 21.67
C ALA A 313 6.64 20.34 22.64
N LEU A 314 5.54 19.67 22.97
CA LEU A 314 4.56 20.15 23.96
C LEU A 314 5.07 20.08 25.40
N LEU A 315 6.02 19.18 25.68
CA LEU A 315 6.63 18.99 27.00
C LEU A 315 7.92 19.79 27.21
N ALA A 316 8.48 20.36 26.14
CA ALA A 316 9.64 21.23 26.25
C ALA A 316 9.28 22.46 27.10
N PRO A 317 10.17 22.88 28.03
CA PRO A 317 9.95 24.13 28.75
C PRO A 317 9.85 25.28 27.75
N GLY A 318 8.77 26.07 27.82
CA GLY A 318 8.60 27.26 26.99
C GLY A 318 9.76 28.24 27.16
N PRO A 319 9.93 29.23 26.25
CA PRO A 319 10.95 30.26 26.44
C PRO A 319 10.76 30.89 27.82
N ALA A 320 11.81 30.84 28.64
CA ALA A 320 11.79 31.43 29.97
C ALA A 320 11.29 32.87 29.84
N ALA A 321 10.24 33.22 30.61
CA ALA A 321 9.80 34.61 30.69
C ALA A 321 11.03 35.47 31.06
N PRO A 322 11.24 36.63 30.42
CA PRO A 322 12.38 37.48 30.73
C PRO A 322 12.34 37.78 32.22
N SER A 323 13.39 37.33 32.92
CA SER A 323 13.65 37.64 34.32
C SER A 323 13.44 39.14 34.50
N ALA A 324 12.46 39.51 35.33
CA ALA A 324 12.23 40.90 35.68
C ALA A 324 13.54 41.43 36.28
N LEU A 325 14.22 42.31 35.55
CA LEU A 325 15.39 43.03 36.02
C LEU A 325 15.01 43.69 37.36
N PRO A 326 15.84 43.58 38.40
CA PRO A 326 15.58 44.30 39.63
C PRO A 326 15.61 45.79 39.32
N THR A 327 14.49 46.46 39.57
CA THR A 327 14.37 47.93 39.52
C THR A 327 15.37 48.54 40.51
N PRO A 328 16.08 49.61 40.10
CA PRO A 328 17.08 50.29 40.94
C PRO A 328 16.45 51.01 42.15
#